data_AF-A0A382J9I2-F1
#
_entry.id   AF-A0A382J9I2-F1
#
_cell.length_a   1.000
_cell.length_b   1.000
_cell.length_c   1.000
_cell.angle_alpha   90.00
_cell.angle_beta   90.00
_cell.angle_gamma   90.00
#
_symmetry.space_group_name_H-M   'P 1'
#
loop_
_entity.id
_entity.type
_entity.pdbx_description
1 polymer ?
#
loop_
_entity_poly.entity_id
_entity_poly.type
_entity_poly.pdbx_seq_one_letter_code
_entity_poly.pdbx_strand_id
1 'polypeptide(L)'
;MKIHIAFIAALFFAGCTTLSRNSQTVIPKLTERNRLLGVLLPERSCYDVQHYDINMDIDVEKKYIKGYVDFTAIAVNNFTMLQVDLAKSMQLNGVWYQDNQLSTSRKEDAILVEFPKVSVGQEFTFRVKYEGSPQNAKNPPWDGGFIWEKDEMGRDYVSVACEGDGCGLWWPLK
;
A
#
# COMPACT_ATOMS: atom_id res chain seq x y z
N MET A 1 -6.48 -74.24 42.07
CA MET A 1 -5.22 -73.71 41.50
C MET A 1 -5.51 -73.11 40.13
N LYS A 2 -5.60 -71.78 40.04
CA LYS A 2 -5.40 -70.94 38.84
C LYS A 2 -5.54 -69.48 39.29
N ILE A 3 -4.38 -68.85 39.44
CA ILE A 3 -4.17 -67.48 39.89
C ILE A 3 -4.32 -66.60 38.65
N HIS A 4 -5.17 -65.58 38.69
CA HIS A 4 -5.14 -64.52 37.68
C HIS A 4 -5.00 -63.16 38.34
N ILE A 5 -4.01 -62.46 37.80
CA ILE A 5 -3.22 -61.37 38.34
C ILE A 5 -3.93 -60.05 38.03
N ALA A 6 -4.04 -59.17 39.02
CA ALA A 6 -4.52 -57.81 38.84
C ALA A 6 -3.56 -57.03 37.94
N PHE A 7 -4.04 -56.55 36.79
CA PHE A 7 -3.32 -55.64 35.91
C PHE A 7 -3.36 -54.22 36.51
N ILE A 8 -2.23 -53.78 37.06
CA ILE A 8 -2.01 -52.39 37.48
C ILE A 8 -1.70 -51.58 36.20
N ALA A 9 -2.59 -50.65 35.85
CA ALA A 9 -2.34 -49.66 34.82
C ALA A 9 -1.43 -48.56 35.39
N ALA A 10 -0.15 -48.58 35.02
CA ALA A 10 0.77 -47.49 35.32
C ALA A 10 0.56 -46.35 34.31
N LEU A 11 -0.10 -45.27 34.74
CA LEU A 11 -0.12 -44.00 34.02
C LEU A 11 1.30 -43.40 34.02
N PHE A 12 2.00 -43.50 32.89
CA PHE A 12 3.19 -42.70 32.65
C PHE A 12 2.74 -41.26 32.33
N PHE A 13 2.86 -40.36 33.32
CA PHE A 13 2.87 -38.92 33.09
C PHE A 13 4.15 -38.58 32.30
N ALA A 14 4.07 -38.61 30.97
CA ALA A 14 5.08 -38.02 30.11
C ALA A 14 5.05 -36.51 30.37
N GLY A 15 6.06 -36.04 31.10
CA GLY A 15 6.25 -34.63 31.41
C GLY A 15 6.19 -33.79 30.13
N CYS A 16 5.35 -32.77 30.17
CA CYS A 16 5.30 -31.74 29.14
C CYS A 16 6.66 -31.03 29.13
N THR A 17 7.56 -31.47 28.25
CA THR A 17 8.77 -30.71 27.96
C THR A 17 8.31 -29.43 27.28
N THR A 18 8.53 -28.31 27.98
CA THR A 18 8.33 -26.99 27.42
C THR A 18 9.26 -26.86 26.21
N LEU A 19 8.71 -27.05 25.01
CA LEU A 19 9.33 -26.55 23.79
C LEU A 19 9.40 -25.03 23.93
N SER A 20 10.50 -24.55 24.49
CA SER A 20 10.88 -23.15 24.42
C SER A 20 11.21 -22.89 22.96
N ARG A 21 10.18 -22.51 22.18
CA ARG A 21 10.34 -22.06 20.81
C ARG A 21 11.10 -20.75 20.90
N ASN A 22 12.42 -20.80 20.73
CA ASN A 22 13.27 -19.64 20.58
C ASN A 22 12.94 -18.98 19.23
N SER A 23 11.78 -18.34 19.16
CA SER A 23 11.41 -17.42 18.11
C SER A 23 12.26 -16.18 18.33
N GLN A 24 13.54 -16.24 17.95
CA GLN A 24 14.25 -15.02 17.62
C GLN A 24 13.46 -14.37 16.49
N THR A 25 12.65 -13.38 16.84
CA THR A 25 11.98 -12.52 15.87
C THR A 25 13.08 -11.83 15.09
N VAL A 26 13.40 -12.37 13.91
CA VAL A 26 14.29 -11.71 12.96
C VAL A 26 13.59 -10.42 12.58
N ILE A 27 14.05 -9.30 13.15
CA ILE A 27 13.52 -8.00 12.79
C ILE A 27 13.83 -7.80 11.30
N PRO A 28 12.83 -7.60 10.44
CA PRO A 28 13.08 -7.40 9.03
C PRO A 28 13.97 -6.17 8.85
N LYS A 29 15.00 -6.29 8.02
CA LYS A 29 15.89 -5.17 7.72
C LYS A 29 15.08 -4.03 7.10
N LEU A 30 15.21 -2.82 7.62
CA LEU A 30 14.58 -1.63 7.04
C LEU A 30 15.03 -1.48 5.58
N THR A 31 14.08 -1.58 4.67
CA THR A 31 14.31 -1.32 3.24
C THR A 31 14.20 0.18 2.98
N GLU A 32 14.83 0.64 1.89
CA GLU A 32 14.73 2.06 1.52
C GLU A 32 13.29 2.46 1.19
N ARG A 33 12.52 1.58 0.54
CA ARG A 33 11.08 1.77 0.33
C ARG A 33 10.36 2.02 1.65
N ASN A 34 10.53 1.15 2.64
CA ASN A 34 9.85 1.28 3.93
C ASN A 34 10.29 2.55 4.67
N ARG A 35 11.56 2.95 4.54
CA ARG A 35 12.05 4.21 5.11
C ARG A 35 11.38 5.43 4.46
N LEU A 36 11.28 5.47 3.13
CA LEU A 36 10.71 6.60 2.38
C LEU A 36 9.21 6.77 2.62
N LEU A 37 8.47 5.66 2.75
CA LEU A 37 7.02 5.69 2.99
C LEU A 37 6.66 5.87 4.48
N GLY A 38 7.55 5.45 5.38
CA GLY A 38 7.30 5.44 6.83
C GLY A 38 7.83 6.64 7.61
N VAL A 39 8.82 7.37 7.09
CA VAL A 39 9.39 8.55 7.77
C VAL A 39 8.62 9.81 7.37
N LEU A 40 8.31 10.67 8.34
CA LEU A 40 7.70 11.99 8.10
C LEU A 40 8.76 13.00 7.63
N LEU A 41 9.24 12.82 6.39
CA LEU A 41 10.15 13.76 5.75
C LEU A 41 9.46 15.13 5.54
N PRO A 42 10.21 16.25 5.40
CA PRO A 42 9.64 17.57 5.13
C PRO A 42 8.69 17.57 3.92
N GLU A 43 9.05 16.86 2.85
CA GLU A 43 8.29 16.77 1.60
C GLU A 43 6.97 15.99 1.77
N ARG A 44 6.86 15.16 2.81
CA ARG A 44 5.66 14.38 3.14
C ARG A 44 4.78 15.10 4.17
N SER A 45 5.40 15.84 5.09
CA SER A 45 4.72 16.54 6.18
C SER A 45 4.32 17.98 5.87
N CYS A 46 4.77 18.54 4.74
CA CYS A 46 4.52 19.94 4.37
C CYS A 46 3.08 20.25 3.94
N TYR A 47 2.21 19.24 3.76
CA TYR A 47 0.82 19.41 3.34
C TYR A 47 -0.12 18.39 4.01
N ASP A 48 -1.38 18.76 4.16
CA ASP A 48 -2.45 17.94 4.72
C ASP A 48 -3.55 17.74 3.68
N VAL A 49 -3.77 16.49 3.25
CA VAL A 49 -4.73 16.17 2.20
C VAL A 49 -6.14 16.18 2.77
N GLN A 50 -7.01 16.97 2.16
CA GLN A 50 -8.42 17.11 2.55
C GLN A 50 -9.32 16.21 1.71
N HIS A 51 -9.00 16.05 0.42
CA HIS A 51 -9.84 15.32 -0.51
C HIS A 51 -9.03 14.74 -1.67
N TYR A 52 -9.53 13.60 -2.18
CA TYR A 52 -9.06 12.97 -3.40
C TYR A 52 -10.24 12.79 -4.35
N ASP A 53 -10.14 13.37 -5.54
CA ASP A 53 -11.05 13.06 -6.66
C ASP A 53 -10.33 12.06 -7.57
N ILE A 54 -10.83 10.82 -7.60
CA ILE A 54 -10.23 9.71 -8.32
C ILE A 54 -11.04 9.44 -9.59
N ASN A 55 -10.41 9.68 -10.73
CA ASN A 55 -10.94 9.32 -12.04
C ASN A 55 -10.13 8.17 -12.62
N MET A 56 -10.79 7.07 -13.00
CA MET A 56 -10.10 5.87 -13.47
C MET A 56 -10.94 5.08 -14.46
N ASP A 57 -10.32 4.75 -15.58
CA ASP A 57 -10.78 3.75 -16.54
C ASP A 57 -10.21 2.39 -16.15
N ILE A 58 -11.05 1.35 -16.21
CA ILE A 58 -10.68 -0.04 -15.91
C ILE A 58 -10.86 -0.89 -17.16
N ASP A 59 -9.77 -1.44 -17.68
CA ASP A 59 -9.78 -2.48 -18.70
C ASP A 59 -9.66 -3.85 -18.03
N VAL A 60 -10.80 -4.52 -17.89
CA VAL A 60 -10.90 -5.80 -17.16
C VAL A 60 -10.18 -6.92 -17.91
N GLU A 61 -10.25 -6.95 -19.24
CA GLU A 61 -9.59 -7.97 -20.05
C GLU A 61 -8.07 -7.88 -19.93
N LYS A 62 -7.53 -6.65 -19.99
CA LYS A 62 -6.08 -6.42 -19.85
C LYS A 62 -5.61 -6.33 -18.40
N LYS A 63 -6.52 -6.30 -17.42
CA LYS A 63 -6.23 -6.04 -16.00
C LYS A 63 -5.39 -4.78 -15.84
N TYR A 64 -5.88 -3.69 -16.44
CA TYR A 64 -5.15 -2.44 -16.59
C TYR A 64 -6.02 -1.27 -16.17
N ILE A 65 -5.41 -0.28 -15.53
CA ILE A 65 -6.08 0.95 -15.14
C ILE A 65 -5.33 2.17 -15.68
N LYS A 66 -6.08 3.22 -15.97
CA LYS A 66 -5.55 4.50 -16.45
C LYS A 66 -6.43 5.61 -15.92
N GLY A 67 -5.82 6.71 -15.48
CA GLY A 67 -6.62 7.81 -14.99
C GLY A 67 -5.79 8.90 -14.34
N TYR A 68 -6.43 9.58 -13.40
CA TYR A 68 -5.81 10.64 -12.64
C TYR A 68 -6.45 10.79 -11.26
N VAL A 69 -5.71 11.45 -10.38
CA VAL A 69 -6.17 11.82 -9.04
C VAL A 69 -5.93 13.31 -8.87
N ASP A 70 -6.99 14.04 -8.54
CA ASP A 70 -6.85 15.41 -8.06
C ASP A 70 -6.76 15.40 -6.54
N PHE A 71 -5.66 15.93 -6.03
CA PHE A 71 -5.42 16.11 -4.61
C PHE A 71 -5.86 17.52 -4.25
N THR A 72 -6.77 17.67 -3.30
CA THR A 72 -7.04 18.95 -2.63
C THR A 72 -6.43 18.90 -1.24
N ALA A 73 -5.54 19.86 -0.94
CA ALA A 73 -4.75 19.86 0.28
C ALA A 73 -4.54 21.27 0.84
N ILE A 74 -4.17 21.35 2.13
CA ILE A 74 -3.75 22.58 2.81
C ILE A 74 -2.26 22.48 3.11
N ALA A 75 -1.50 23.52 2.81
CA ALA A 75 -0.08 23.58 3.15
C ALA A 75 0.11 23.74 4.67
N VAL A 76 0.86 22.82 5.29
CA VAL A 76 1.22 22.84 6.71
C VAL A 76 2.49 23.67 6.95
N ASN A 77 3.38 23.73 5.96
CA ASN A 77 4.58 24.56 5.97
C ASN A 77 4.76 25.25 4.61
N ASN A 78 5.65 26.23 4.55
CA ASN A 78 6.13 26.74 3.27
C ASN A 78 6.97 25.65 2.59
N PHE A 79 6.71 25.34 1.32
CA PHE A 79 7.47 24.33 0.59
C PHE A 79 7.62 24.67 -0.89
N THR A 80 8.59 24.01 -1.53
CA THR A 80 8.83 23.99 -2.99
C THR A 80 8.99 22.55 -3.51
N MET A 81 8.79 21.57 -2.64
CA MET A 81 8.84 20.16 -2.98
C MET A 81 7.85 19.43 -2.08
N LEU A 82 7.13 18.46 -2.67
CA LEU A 82 6.30 17.54 -1.93
C LEU A 82 6.51 16.11 -2.44
N GLN A 83 6.14 15.13 -1.62
CA GLN A 83 6.19 13.71 -1.96
C GLN A 83 4.76 13.18 -2.18
N VAL A 84 4.57 12.40 -3.25
CA VAL A 84 3.43 11.50 -3.44
C VAL A 84 3.93 10.08 -3.63
N ASP A 85 3.16 9.10 -3.20
CA ASP A 85 3.49 7.68 -3.27
C ASP A 85 2.67 7.00 -4.36
N LEU A 86 3.34 6.21 -5.20
CA LEU A 86 2.72 5.37 -6.22
C LEU A 86 3.64 4.18 -6.49
N ALA A 87 3.11 2.97 -6.37
CA ALA A 87 3.86 1.74 -6.58
C ALA A 87 4.68 1.79 -7.87
N LYS A 88 5.95 1.35 -7.80
CA LYS A 88 6.85 1.38 -8.96
C LYS A 88 6.39 0.54 -10.16
N SER A 89 5.47 -0.41 -9.95
CA SER A 89 4.80 -1.16 -11.02
C SER A 89 3.83 -0.31 -11.83
N MET A 90 3.38 0.82 -11.28
CA MET A 90 2.52 1.80 -11.94
C MET A 90 3.36 2.89 -12.61
N GLN A 91 2.95 3.27 -13.81
CA GLN A 91 3.55 4.34 -14.58
C GLN A 91 2.99 5.70 -14.13
N LEU A 92 3.88 6.63 -13.79
CA LEU A 92 3.54 8.04 -13.63
C LEU A 92 3.53 8.69 -15.02
N ASN A 93 2.40 9.24 -15.45
CA ASN A 93 2.31 10.01 -16.69
C ASN A 93 2.63 11.49 -16.48
N GLY A 94 2.52 12.00 -15.26
CA GLY A 94 2.98 13.33 -14.87
C GLY A 94 2.21 13.90 -13.68
N VAL A 95 2.62 15.08 -13.24
CA VAL A 95 1.96 15.86 -12.20
C VAL A 95 1.71 17.28 -12.73
N TRP A 96 0.53 17.83 -12.48
CA TRP A 96 0.13 19.17 -12.92
C TRP A 96 -0.34 20.01 -11.75
N TYR A 97 0.08 21.27 -11.72
CA TYR A 97 -0.40 22.27 -10.78
C TYR A 97 -0.69 23.56 -11.55
N GLN A 98 -1.91 24.10 -11.42
CA GLN A 98 -2.36 25.28 -12.16
C GLN A 98 -2.07 25.17 -13.67
N ASP A 99 -2.49 24.05 -14.28
CA ASP A 99 -2.28 23.71 -15.69
C ASP A 99 -0.82 23.55 -16.16
N ASN A 100 0.17 23.73 -15.28
CA ASN A 100 1.58 23.54 -15.59
C ASN A 100 2.04 22.15 -15.17
N GLN A 101 2.70 21.44 -16.09
CA GLN A 101 3.34 20.17 -15.76
C GLN A 101 4.58 20.41 -14.90
N LEU A 102 4.70 19.68 -13.79
CA LEU A 102 5.78 19.80 -12.83
C LEU A 102 6.87 18.74 -13.08
N SER A 103 8.10 19.09 -12.70
CA SER A 103 9.23 18.16 -12.68
C SER A 103 9.06 17.14 -11.55
N THR A 104 9.42 15.89 -11.83
CA THR A 104 9.33 14.80 -10.86
C THR A 104 10.57 13.93 -10.87
N SER A 105 10.94 13.40 -9.71
CA SER A 105 11.92 12.32 -9.58
C SER A 105 11.34 11.19 -8.74
N ARG A 106 11.71 9.94 -9.04
CA ARG A 106 11.16 8.76 -8.36
C ARG A 106 12.28 7.93 -7.73
N LYS A 107 12.05 7.48 -6.49
CA LYS A 107 12.88 6.50 -5.79
C LYS A 107 11.99 5.47 -5.10
N GLU A 108 12.08 4.21 -5.54
CA GLU A 108 11.10 3.18 -5.20
C GLU A 108 9.67 3.66 -5.53
N ASP A 109 8.79 3.70 -4.53
CA ASP A 109 7.40 4.12 -4.67
C ASP A 109 7.21 5.61 -4.36
N ALA A 110 8.23 6.29 -3.83
CA ALA A 110 8.17 7.71 -3.51
C ALA A 110 8.50 8.55 -4.74
N ILE A 111 7.62 9.49 -5.08
CA ILE A 111 7.79 10.47 -6.14
C ILE A 111 7.92 11.84 -5.50
N LEU A 112 9.06 12.48 -5.69
CA LEU A 112 9.26 13.88 -5.34
C LEU A 112 8.79 14.75 -6.51
N VAL A 113 8.00 15.76 -6.20
CA VAL A 113 7.44 16.71 -7.15
C VAL A 113 7.96 18.11 -6.81
N GLU A 114 8.58 18.76 -7.78
CA GLU A 114 9.03 20.14 -7.65
C GLU A 114 7.86 21.10 -7.85
N PHE A 115 7.56 21.90 -6.83
CA PHE A 115 6.46 22.85 -6.82
C PHE A 115 6.96 24.29 -6.86
N PRO A 116 6.21 25.23 -7.48
CA PRO A 116 6.38 26.63 -7.14
C PRO A 116 6.13 26.83 -5.63
N LYS A 117 6.66 27.91 -5.05
CA LYS A 117 6.50 28.15 -3.61
C LYS A 117 5.03 28.16 -3.22
N VAL A 118 4.64 27.23 -2.34
CA VAL A 118 3.33 27.19 -1.68
C VAL A 118 3.51 27.69 -0.25
N SER A 119 2.63 28.58 0.19
CA SER A 119 2.73 29.19 1.52
C SER A 119 1.89 28.43 2.53
N VAL A 120 2.34 28.38 3.78
CA VAL A 120 1.59 27.78 4.90
C VAL A 120 0.15 28.33 4.97
N GLY A 121 -0.81 27.45 5.22
CA GLY A 121 -2.24 27.75 5.28
C GLY A 121 -2.92 27.88 3.91
N GLN A 122 -2.18 27.85 2.81
CA GLN A 122 -2.75 27.91 1.47
C GLN A 122 -3.43 26.58 1.13
N GLU A 123 -4.68 26.65 0.66
CA GLU A 123 -5.33 25.53 -0.04
C GLU A 123 -4.82 25.45 -1.48
N PHE A 124 -4.51 24.25 -1.93
CA PHE A 124 -4.01 24.01 -3.27
C PHE A 124 -4.54 22.69 -3.83
N THR A 125 -4.69 22.63 -5.15
CA THR A 125 -5.11 21.42 -5.87
C THR A 125 -4.11 21.09 -6.97
N PHE A 126 -3.73 19.81 -7.07
CA PHE A 126 -2.84 19.32 -8.12
C PHE A 126 -3.29 17.95 -8.62
N ARG A 127 -3.01 17.68 -9.90
CA ARG A 127 -3.39 16.44 -10.58
C ARG A 127 -2.20 15.52 -10.75
N VAL A 128 -2.37 14.24 -10.43
CA VAL A 128 -1.40 13.19 -10.76
C VAL A 128 -2.04 12.25 -11.77
N LYS A 129 -1.47 12.14 -12.98
CA LYS A 129 -1.93 11.18 -14.01
C LYS A 129 -1.07 9.93 -13.98
N TYR A 130 -1.70 8.77 -14.10
CA TYR A 130 -1.02 7.49 -13.97
C TYR A 130 -1.75 6.39 -14.76
N GLU A 131 -1.02 5.30 -15.03
CA GLU A 131 -1.57 4.11 -15.66
C GLU A 131 -0.73 2.87 -15.33
N GLY A 132 -1.27 1.68 -15.55
CA GLY A 132 -0.54 0.43 -15.34
C GLY A 132 -1.44 -0.75 -15.00
N SER A 133 -0.80 -1.92 -14.88
CA SER A 133 -1.44 -3.09 -14.30
C SER A 133 -1.16 -3.11 -12.79
N PRO A 134 -2.18 -2.90 -11.94
CA PRO A 134 -1.99 -2.92 -10.50
C PRO A 134 -1.61 -4.34 -10.06
N GLN A 135 -0.97 -4.45 -8.90
CA GLN A 135 -0.65 -5.75 -8.31
C GLN A 135 -1.93 -6.58 -8.15
N ASN A 136 -1.89 -7.85 -8.58
CA ASN A 136 -2.98 -8.78 -8.30
C ASN A 136 -2.89 -9.24 -6.84
N ALA A 137 -4.02 -9.22 -6.15
CA ALA A 137 -4.15 -9.81 -4.82
C ALA A 137 -3.97 -11.33 -4.93
N LYS A 138 -3.08 -11.90 -4.10
CA LYS A 138 -2.74 -13.33 -4.16
C LYS A 138 -3.64 -14.18 -3.27
N ASN A 139 -3.93 -13.69 -2.07
CA ASN A 139 -4.78 -14.33 -1.09
C ASN A 139 -5.61 -13.26 -0.33
N PRO A 140 -6.64 -12.70 -0.98
CA PRO A 140 -7.48 -11.68 -0.35
C PRO A 140 -8.15 -12.21 0.94
N PRO A 141 -8.31 -11.39 2.00
CA PRO A 141 -7.93 -9.97 2.09
C PRO A 141 -6.48 -9.74 2.56
N TRP A 142 -5.69 -10.79 2.80
CA TRP A 142 -4.39 -10.74 3.49
C TRP A 142 -3.23 -10.26 2.62
N ASP A 143 -3.27 -10.58 1.32
CA ASP A 143 -2.34 -10.05 0.32
C ASP A 143 -3.08 -9.04 -0.56
N GLY A 144 -2.70 -7.77 -0.47
CA GLY A 144 -3.38 -6.66 -1.12
C GLY A 144 -3.18 -6.61 -2.63
N GLY A 145 -4.05 -5.84 -3.28
CA GLY A 145 -4.07 -5.60 -4.71
C GLY A 145 -5.48 -5.66 -5.30
N PHE A 146 -5.51 -5.72 -6.62
CA PHE A 146 -6.72 -5.93 -7.40
C PHE A 146 -7.09 -7.41 -7.47
N ILE A 147 -8.37 -7.67 -7.35
CA ILE A 147 -8.99 -8.98 -7.51
C ILE A 147 -9.72 -8.94 -8.84
N TRP A 148 -9.33 -9.81 -9.76
CA TRP A 148 -9.88 -9.91 -11.11
C TRP A 148 -10.50 -11.30 -11.30
N GLU A 149 -11.79 -11.42 -11.03
CA GLU A 149 -12.50 -12.70 -11.01
C GLU A 149 -13.78 -12.63 -11.84
N LYS A 150 -14.47 -13.77 -11.90
CA LYS A 150 -15.84 -13.85 -12.39
C LYS A 150 -16.75 -14.22 -11.21
N ASP A 151 -17.94 -13.66 -11.18
CA ASP A 151 -18.96 -14.09 -10.23
C ASP A 151 -19.58 -15.45 -10.62
N GLU A 152 -20.50 -15.97 -9.80
CA GLU A 152 -21.18 -17.25 -10.03
C GLU A 152 -21.98 -17.31 -11.36
N MET A 153 -22.32 -16.15 -11.93
CA MET A 153 -23.01 -16.04 -13.22
C MET A 153 -22.04 -15.78 -14.40
N GLY A 154 -20.73 -15.79 -14.16
CA GLY A 154 -19.70 -15.58 -15.18
C GLY A 154 -19.47 -14.12 -15.58
N ARG A 155 -19.99 -13.16 -14.81
CA ARG A 155 -19.79 -11.71 -15.06
C ARG A 155 -18.49 -11.23 -14.42
N ASP A 156 -17.88 -10.21 -15.00
CA ASP A 156 -16.67 -9.62 -14.44
C ASP A 156 -16.90 -9.07 -13.03
N TYR A 157 -16.04 -9.50 -12.11
CA TYR A 157 -16.00 -9.05 -10.73
C TYR A 157 -14.62 -8.48 -10.44
N VAL A 158 -14.58 -7.17 -10.18
CA VAL A 158 -13.36 -6.43 -9.87
C VAL A 158 -13.50 -5.80 -8.49
N SER A 159 -12.57 -6.11 -7.59
CA SER A 159 -12.52 -5.50 -6.26
C SER A 159 -11.07 -5.26 -5.81
N VAL A 160 -10.89 -4.57 -4.69
CA VAL A 160 -9.55 -4.20 -4.17
C VAL A 160 -9.43 -4.58 -2.70
N ALA A 161 -8.27 -5.13 -2.33
CA ALA A 161 -7.85 -5.31 -0.94
C ALA A 161 -6.61 -4.44 -0.70
N CYS A 162 -6.60 -3.60 0.31
CA CYS A 162 -5.49 -2.66 0.56
C CYS A 162 -5.04 -2.61 2.02
N GLU A 163 -5.64 -3.41 2.90
CA GLU A 163 -5.22 -3.46 4.29
C GLU A 163 -3.80 -4.06 4.38
N GLY A 164 -2.93 -3.46 5.21
CA GLY A 164 -1.52 -3.85 5.34
C GLY A 164 -0.62 -3.25 4.26
N ASP A 165 -0.89 -3.51 2.98
CA ASP A 165 -0.04 -3.06 1.87
C ASP A 165 -0.26 -1.59 1.46
N GLY A 166 -1.45 -1.05 1.76
CA GLY A 166 -1.86 0.31 1.44
C GLY A 166 -2.38 0.49 0.00
N CYS A 167 -3.14 1.55 -0.22
CA CYS A 167 -3.76 1.80 -1.53
C CYS A 167 -2.78 2.33 -2.59
N GLY A 168 -1.54 2.68 -2.20
CA GLY A 168 -0.48 3.14 -3.10
C GLY A 168 -0.08 2.09 -4.15
N LEU A 169 -0.55 0.84 -4.00
CA LEU A 169 -0.45 -0.23 -4.98
C LEU A 169 -1.09 0.10 -6.33
N TRP A 170 -2.09 0.99 -6.36
CA TRP A 170 -2.92 1.18 -7.56
C TRP A 170 -3.33 2.62 -7.86
N TRP A 171 -3.15 3.56 -6.94
CA TRP A 171 -3.36 4.99 -7.24
C TRP A 171 -2.39 5.86 -6.43
N PRO A 172 -2.03 7.05 -6.95
CA PRO A 172 -1.13 7.96 -6.27
C PRO A 172 -1.81 8.56 -5.03
N LEU A 173 -1.10 8.59 -3.91
CA LEU A 173 -1.61 9.11 -2.64
C LEU A 173 -0.51 9.74 -1.78
N LYS A 174 -0.87 10.33 -0.64
CA LYS A 174 0.05 10.68 0.43
C LYS A 174 0.27 9.49 1.36
#